data_AF-A0A937VZP6-F1
#
_entry.id   AF-A0A937VZP6-F1
#
_cell.length_a   1.000
_cell.length_b   1.000
_cell.length_c   1.000
_cell.angle_alpha   90.00
_cell.angle_beta   90.00
_cell.angle_gamma   90.00
#
_symmetry.space_group_name_H-M   'P 1'
#
loop_
_entity.id
_entity.type
_entity.pdbx_description
1 polymer ?
#
loop_
_entity_poly.entity_id
_entity_poly.type
_entity_poly.pdbx_seq_one_letter_code
_entity_poly.pdbx_strand_id
1 'polypeptide(L)'
;MTTARRTRPPSKRSVKTPSKSVAPPLDAVMHTNLTLVEVDDPLLLEELRVDRRLGPCIVAQLSDRVAVVKPGSSEWFLRTLLKAGHTPKVLNP
;
A
#
# COMPACT_ATOMS: atom_id res chain seq x y z
N MET A 1 -7.05 21.26 71.30
CA MET A 1 -5.66 21.42 70.79
C MET A 1 -4.83 20.25 71.28
N THR A 2 -4.28 19.40 70.39
CA THR A 2 -3.08 18.53 70.56
C THR A 2 -3.06 17.34 69.57
N THR A 3 -2.00 17.30 68.73
CA THR A 3 -1.34 16.14 68.04
C THR A 3 -2.13 15.36 66.97
N ALA A 4 -1.55 14.72 65.93
CA ALA A 4 -0.18 14.34 65.61
C ALA A 4 0.00 14.20 64.09
N ARG A 5 1.22 14.49 63.63
CA ARG A 5 1.75 14.25 62.27
C ARG A 5 1.98 12.75 62.05
N ARG A 6 1.53 12.18 60.92
CA ARG A 6 2.00 10.86 60.45
C ARG A 6 2.11 10.83 58.92
N THR A 7 3.34 10.62 58.47
CA THR A 7 3.82 10.46 57.09
C THR A 7 3.49 9.07 56.53
N ARG A 8 3.22 8.96 55.22
CA ARG A 8 3.20 7.69 54.45
C ARG A 8 3.87 7.84 53.06
N PRO A 9 4.42 6.76 52.48
CA PRO A 9 5.59 6.74 51.60
C PRO A 9 5.26 6.80 50.08
N PRO A 10 6.25 6.98 49.19
CA PRO A 10 6.01 7.21 47.76
C PRO A 10 5.53 5.94 47.05
N SER A 11 4.39 6.05 46.35
CA SER A 11 3.82 4.98 45.52
C SER A 11 4.66 4.79 44.26
N LYS A 12 5.03 3.54 44.00
CA LYS A 12 5.97 3.09 42.96
C LYS A 12 5.43 3.43 41.56
N ARG A 13 6.27 4.10 40.78
CA ARG A 13 6.03 4.41 39.36
C ARG A 13 6.02 3.10 38.58
N SER A 14 4.83 2.64 38.19
CA SER A 14 4.67 1.45 37.34
C SER A 14 5.14 1.79 35.93
N VAL A 15 6.30 1.26 35.55
CA VAL A 15 6.85 1.35 34.19
C VAL A 15 5.91 0.57 33.27
N LYS A 16 5.28 1.28 32.32
CA LYS A 16 4.41 0.70 31.30
C LYS A 16 5.31 0.21 30.16
N THR A 17 5.68 -1.06 30.20
CA THR A 17 6.28 -1.76 29.05
C THR A 17 5.31 -1.72 27.87
N PRO A 18 5.76 -1.44 26.64
CA PRO A 18 4.88 -1.39 25.47
C PRO A 18 4.41 -2.81 25.16
N SER A 19 3.10 -3.03 25.30
CA SER A 19 2.41 -4.22 24.84
C SER A 19 2.62 -4.38 23.34
N LYS A 20 3.34 -5.43 22.97
CA LYS A 20 3.59 -5.88 21.59
C LYS A 20 2.23 -6.08 20.91
N SER A 21 1.86 -5.16 20.01
CA SER A 21 0.63 -5.27 19.22
C SER A 21 0.79 -6.47 18.28
N VAL A 22 0.08 -7.55 18.57
CA VAL A 22 -0.01 -8.70 17.67
C VAL A 22 -0.99 -8.29 16.57
N ALA A 23 -0.46 -8.06 15.37
CA ALA A 23 -1.28 -7.84 14.19
C ALA A 23 -2.20 -9.07 13.97
N PRO A 24 -3.46 -8.89 13.59
CA PRO A 24 -4.36 -10.00 13.29
C PRO A 24 -3.78 -10.86 12.15
N PRO A 25 -4.08 -12.17 12.12
CA PRO A 25 -3.68 -13.02 11.02
C PRO A 25 -4.23 -12.46 9.71
N LEU A 26 -3.36 -12.30 8.72
CA LEU A 26 -3.73 -11.82 7.40
C LEU A 26 -4.36 -12.99 6.65
N ASP A 27 -5.67 -12.93 6.40
CA ASP A 27 -6.31 -13.81 5.44
C ASP A 27 -5.82 -13.43 4.04
N ALA A 28 -4.88 -14.19 3.51
CA ALA A 28 -4.31 -13.94 2.19
C ALA A 28 -5.30 -14.33 1.09
N VAL A 29 -5.79 -13.35 0.33
CA VAL A 29 -6.66 -13.57 -0.82
C VAL A 29 -5.79 -13.77 -2.06
N MET A 30 -5.87 -14.94 -2.68
CA MET A 30 -5.18 -15.23 -3.93
C MET A 30 -6.01 -14.72 -5.12
N HIS A 31 -5.46 -13.75 -5.85
CA HIS A 31 -6.09 -13.22 -7.05
C HIS A 31 -5.50 -13.88 -8.30
N THR A 32 -6.35 -14.46 -9.15
CA THR A 32 -5.97 -14.99 -10.47
C THR A 32 -6.21 -13.95 -11.56
N ASN A 33 -5.45 -14.01 -12.66
CA ASN A 33 -5.61 -13.14 -13.84
C ASN A 33 -5.42 -11.64 -13.56
N LEU A 34 -4.53 -11.30 -12.63
CA LEU A 34 -4.09 -9.92 -12.45
C LEU A 34 -3.07 -9.56 -13.52
N THR A 35 -3.22 -8.38 -14.12
CA THR A 35 -2.18 -7.79 -14.95
C THR A 35 -1.37 -6.83 -14.11
N LEU A 36 -0.06 -7.05 -14.06
CA LEU A 36 0.88 -6.13 -13.45
C LEU A 36 1.53 -5.28 -14.54
N VAL A 37 1.74 -4.01 -14.24
CA VAL A 37 2.49 -3.09 -15.09
C VAL A 37 3.65 -2.57 -14.27
N GLU A 38 4.85 -2.82 -14.77
CA GLU A 38 6.09 -2.25 -14.27
C GLU A 38 6.55 -1.14 -15.21
N VAL A 39 6.98 -0.02 -14.64
CA VAL A 39 7.56 1.10 -15.38
C VAL A 39 9.00 1.34 -14.92
N ASP A 40 9.83 1.88 -15.82
CA ASP A 40 11.23 2.17 -15.52
C ASP A 40 11.39 3.38 -14.58
N ASP A 41 10.56 4.41 -14.80
CA ASP A 41 10.54 5.66 -14.04
C ASP A 41 9.33 5.73 -13.11
N PRO A 42 9.50 5.93 -11.79
CA PRO A 42 8.37 6.11 -10.87
C PRO A 42 7.49 7.31 -11.21
N LEU A 43 8.04 8.38 -11.80
CA LEU A 43 7.24 9.55 -12.20
C LEU A 43 6.22 9.18 -13.29
N LEU A 44 6.62 8.30 -14.22
CA LEU A 44 5.71 7.79 -15.24
C LEU A 44 4.53 7.05 -14.61
N LEU A 45 4.74 6.30 -13.52
CA LEU A 45 3.62 5.62 -12.87
C LEU A 45 2.62 6.61 -12.29
N GLU A 46 3.10 7.70 -11.70
CA GLU A 46 2.25 8.78 -11.19
C GLU A 46 1.46 9.45 -12.32
N GLU A 47 2.11 9.75 -13.45
CA GLU A 47 1.47 10.30 -14.64
C GLU A 47 0.34 9.38 -15.16
N LEU A 48 0.60 8.08 -15.26
CA LEU A 48 -0.40 7.10 -15.69
C LEU A 48 -1.59 7.01 -14.73
N ARG A 49 -1.37 7.25 -13.42
CA ARG A 49 -2.44 7.25 -12.41
C ARG A 49 -3.34 8.48 -12.49
N VAL A 50 -2.78 9.64 -12.82
CA VAL A 50 -3.56 10.89 -12.94
C VAL A 50 -4.19 11.05 -14.33
N ASP A 51 -3.73 10.28 -15.33
CA ASP A 51 -4.33 10.25 -16.66
C ASP A 51 -5.81 9.81 -16.58
N ARG A 52 -6.69 10.59 -17.21
CA ARG A 52 -8.15 10.39 -17.13
C ARG A 52 -8.63 9.10 -17.76
N ARG A 53 -7.85 8.53 -18.69
CA ARG A 53 -8.20 7.32 -19.43
C ARG A 53 -7.61 6.09 -18.75
N LEU A 54 -6.35 6.16 -18.34
CA LEU A 54 -5.58 5.04 -17.79
C LEU A 54 -5.73 4.89 -16.27
N GLY A 55 -5.83 6.00 -15.53
CA GLY A 55 -5.96 6.01 -14.07
C GLY A 55 -7.10 5.13 -13.54
N PRO A 56 -8.33 5.17 -14.11
CA PRO A 56 -9.43 4.31 -13.70
C PRO A 56 -9.18 2.80 -13.92
N CYS A 57 -8.22 2.43 -14.77
CA CYS A 57 -7.83 1.04 -14.97
C CYS A 57 -6.80 0.56 -13.94
N ILE A 58 -6.14 1.45 -13.20
CA ILE A 58 -5.16 1.09 -12.16
C ILE A 58 -5.90 0.92 -10.83
N VAL A 59 -5.92 -0.30 -10.29
CA VAL A 59 -6.69 -0.64 -9.09
C VAL A 59 -5.88 -0.55 -7.80
N ALA A 60 -4.56 -0.75 -7.89
CA ALA A 60 -3.64 -0.66 -6.76
C ALA A 60 -2.22 -0.40 -7.24
N GLN A 61 -1.40 0.19 -6.37
CA GLN A 61 0.03 0.33 -6.56
C GLN A 61 0.74 -0.58 -5.56
N LEU A 62 1.65 -1.44 -6.04
CA LEU A 62 2.40 -2.39 -5.22
C LEU A 62 3.77 -1.84 -4.83
N SER A 63 4.35 -0.99 -5.69
CA SER A 63 5.57 -0.23 -5.42
C SER A 63 5.55 1.09 -6.20
N ASP A 64 6.56 1.94 -6.02
CA ASP A 64 6.81 3.15 -6.82
C ASP A 64 6.82 2.90 -8.34
N ARG A 65 7.12 1.67 -8.78
CA ARG A 65 7.23 1.29 -10.20
C ARG A 65 6.23 0.25 -10.68
N VAL A 66 5.50 -0.37 -9.76
CA VAL A 66 4.60 -1.49 -10.09
C VAL A 66 3.16 -1.17 -9.70
N ALA A 67 2.25 -1.31 -10.66
CA ALA A 67 0.81 -1.19 -10.44
C ALA A 67 0.03 -2.39 -10.94
N VAL A 68 -1.13 -2.61 -10.33
CA VAL A 68 -2.12 -3.62 -10.73
C VAL A 68 -3.15 -2.96 -11.64
N VAL A 69 -3.37 -3.55 -12.81
CA VAL A 69 -4.40 -3.14 -13.76
C VAL A 69 -5.65 -4.02 -13.59
N LYS A 70 -6.82 -3.40 -13.73
CA LYS A 70 -8.12 -4.04 -13.65
C LYS A 70 -8.21 -5.20 -14.66
N PRO A 71 -8.70 -6.38 -14.23
CA PRO A 71 -8.98 -7.48 -15.14
C PRO A 71 -9.96 -7.05 -16.23
N GLY A 72 -9.70 -7.43 -17.48
CA GLY A 72 -10.55 -7.09 -18.64
C GLY A 72 -10.23 -5.73 -19.29
N SER A 73 -9.44 -4.86 -18.66
CA SER A 73 -8.97 -3.61 -19.26
C SER A 73 -7.52 -3.67 -19.72
N SER A 74 -6.79 -4.76 -19.44
CA SER A 74 -5.36 -4.91 -19.69
C SER A 74 -4.98 -4.73 -21.16
N GLU A 75 -5.69 -5.36 -22.09
CA GLU A 75 -5.38 -5.23 -23.51
C GLU A 75 -5.60 -3.81 -24.04
N TRP A 76 -6.69 -3.16 -23.60
CA TRP A 76 -6.95 -1.77 -23.95
C TRP A 76 -5.90 -0.82 -23.34
N PHE A 77 -5.49 -1.09 -22.10
CA PHE A 77 -4.45 -0.34 -21.38
C PHE A 77 -3.12 -0.42 -22.15
N LEU A 78 -2.69 -1.62 -22.53
CA LEU A 78 -1.47 -1.85 -23.32
C LEU A 78 -1.53 -1.16 -24.69
N ARG A 79 -2.65 -1.25 -25.39
CA ARG A 79 -2.85 -0.56 -26.68
C ARG A 79 -2.79 0.96 -26.55
N THR A 80 -3.31 1.49 -25.44
CA THR A 80 -3.29 2.93 -25.17
C THR A 80 -1.89 3.42 -24.86
N LEU A 81 -1.12 2.65 -24.08
CA LEU A 81 0.31 2.92 -23.84
C LEU A 81 1.11 2.92 -25.16
N LEU A 82 0.90 1.92 -26.02
CA LEU A 82 1.54 1.86 -27.34
C LEU A 82 1.21 3.08 -28.20
N LYS A 83 -0.05 3.53 -28.21
CA LYS A 83 -0.47 4.74 -28.93
C LYS A 83 0.13 6.02 -28.35
N ALA A 84 0.43 6.05 -27.05
CA ALA A 84 1.13 7.15 -26.40
C ALA A 84 2.65 7.11 -26.62
N GLY A 85 3.17 6.13 -27.38
CA GLY A 85 4.59 6.00 -27.68
C GLY A 85 5.39 5.23 -26.62
N HIS A 86 4.73 4.66 -25.62
CA HIS A 86 5.38 3.75 -24.67
C HIS A 86 5.57 2.36 -25.29
N THR A 87 6.55 1.62 -24.80
CA THR A 87 6.91 0.27 -25.28
C THR A 87 6.74 -0.77 -24.17
N PRO A 88 5.49 -1.11 -23.79
CA PRO A 88 5.24 -2.07 -22.73
C PRO A 88 5.74 -3.46 -23.10
N LYS A 89 6.45 -4.11 -22.17
CA LYS A 89 6.85 -5.52 -22.27
C LYS A 89 5.73 -6.40 -21.75
N VAL A 90 5.27 -7.34 -22.56
CA VAL A 90 4.25 -8.31 -22.16
C VAL A 90 4.94 -9.62 -21.79
N LEU A 91 4.82 -10.03 -20.53
CA LEU A 91 5.25 -11.33 -20.05
C LEU A 91 4.03 -12.24 -19.97
N ASN A 92 3.99 -13.27 -20.81
CA ASN A 92 2.99 -14.32 -20.70
C ASN A 92 3.56 -15.42 -19.77
N PRO A 93 2.82 -15.85 -18.74
CA PRO A 93 3.22 -16.98 -17.90
C PRO A 93 3.23 -18.31 -18.67
#